data_AF-A0A1B6M9C3-F1
#
_entry.id   AF-A0A1B6M9C3-F1
#
_cell.length_a   1.000
_cell.length_b   1.000
_cell.length_c   1.000
_cell.angle_alpha   90.00
_cell.angle_beta   90.00
_cell.angle_gamma   90.00
#
_symmetry.space_group_name_H-M   'P 1'
#
loop_
_entity.id
_entity.type
_entity.pdbx_description
1 polymer ?
#
loop_
_entity_poly.entity_id
_entity_poly.type
_entity_poly.pdbx_seq_one_letter_code
_entity_poly.pdbx_strand_id
1 'polypeptide(L)'
;MERCQWRHRQELAELKHNTDLMVMEIRASMEAEKQRALLDFKHKHEIEKEQAVQETKRKQWCAFCLKEAQLYCCWNTAYCSYNCQQSHWLPHMNSCLNKQHQDNNNPDILPRGVVPRPAYNLSPGQVGYLISP
;
A
#
# COMPACT_ATOMS: atom_id res chain seq x y z
N MET A 1 23.25 -64.81 -33.48
CA MET A 1 23.71 -63.94 -32.38
C MET A 1 23.43 -62.47 -32.66
N GLU A 2 23.76 -61.97 -33.86
CA GLU A 2 23.58 -60.56 -34.27
C GLU A 2 22.13 -60.03 -34.21
N ARG A 3 21.14 -60.82 -34.66
CA ARG A 3 19.71 -60.42 -34.60
C ARG A 3 19.22 -60.16 -33.17
N CYS A 4 19.75 -60.90 -32.19
CA CYS A 4 19.40 -60.72 -30.78
C CYS A 4 19.97 -59.40 -30.25
N GLN A 5 21.24 -59.12 -30.56
CA GLN A 5 21.91 -57.87 -30.17
C GLN A 5 21.25 -56.64 -30.80
N TRP A 6 20.80 -56.74 -32.04
CA TRP A 6 20.08 -55.64 -32.71
C TRP A 6 18.74 -55.35 -32.03
N ARG A 7 17.94 -56.37 -31.70
CA ARG A 7 16.67 -56.19 -30.97
C ARG A 7 16.88 -55.57 -29.60
N HIS A 8 17.84 -56.07 -28.84
CA HIS A 8 18.16 -55.51 -27.54
C HIS A 8 18.59 -54.03 -27.63
N ARG A 9 19.40 -53.68 -28.64
CA ARG A 9 19.80 -52.29 -28.88
C ARG A 9 18.61 -51.40 -29.22
N GLN A 10 17.65 -51.91 -30.00
CA GLN A 10 16.42 -51.19 -30.32
C GLN A 10 15.57 -50.96 -29.07
N GLU A 11 15.34 -52.00 -28.27
CA GLU A 11 14.58 -51.91 -27.01
C GLU A 11 15.17 -50.88 -26.05
N LEU A 12 16.50 -50.84 -25.91
CA LEU A 12 17.18 -49.82 -25.09
C LEU A 12 16.99 -48.40 -25.64
N ALA A 13 17.01 -48.23 -26.96
CA ALA A 13 16.79 -46.93 -27.59
C ALA A 13 15.34 -46.44 -27.39
N GLU A 14 14.37 -47.33 -27.54
CA GLU A 14 12.95 -47.05 -27.28
C GLU A 14 12.70 -46.71 -25.81
N LEU A 15 13.26 -47.49 -24.88
CA LEU A 15 13.13 -47.23 -23.44
C LEU A 15 13.72 -45.86 -23.09
N LYS A 16 14.93 -45.56 -23.58
CA LYS A 16 15.57 -44.27 -23.35
C LYS A 16 14.70 -43.12 -23.87
N HIS A 17 14.21 -43.23 -25.10
CA HIS A 17 13.34 -42.21 -25.69
C HIS A 17 12.07 -41.99 -24.85
N ASN A 18 11.41 -43.07 -24.43
CA ASN A 18 10.21 -43.00 -23.59
C ASN A 18 10.51 -42.32 -22.24
N THR A 19 11.65 -42.63 -21.61
CA THR A 19 12.04 -41.96 -20.36
C THR A 19 12.35 -40.48 -20.57
N ASP A 20 12.99 -40.11 -21.69
CA ASP A 20 13.29 -38.72 -22.01
C ASP A 20 11.98 -37.91 -22.17
N LEU A 21 10.97 -38.49 -22.85
CA LEU A 21 9.65 -37.87 -22.99
C LEU A 21 8.96 -37.69 -21.63
N MET A 22 8.96 -38.71 -20.77
CA MET A 22 8.38 -38.63 -19.43
C MET A 22 9.06 -37.54 -18.59
N VAL A 23 10.40 -37.43 -18.65
CA VAL A 23 11.14 -36.38 -17.94
C VAL A 23 10.78 -34.99 -18.46
N MET A 24 10.60 -34.83 -19.78
CA MET A 24 10.16 -33.57 -20.36
C MET A 24 8.75 -33.19 -19.89
N GLU A 25 7.81 -34.14 -19.88
CA GLU A 25 6.44 -33.92 -19.41
C GLU A 25 6.40 -33.53 -17.92
N ILE A 26 7.16 -34.24 -17.08
CA ILE A 26 7.26 -33.92 -15.65
C ILE A 26 7.81 -32.50 -15.46
N ARG A 27 8.88 -32.12 -16.17
CA ARG A 27 9.45 -30.76 -16.08
C ARG A 27 8.45 -29.69 -16.50
N ALA A 28 7.70 -29.92 -17.58
CA ALA A 28 6.69 -28.99 -18.05
C ALA A 28 5.55 -28.84 -17.03
N SER A 29 5.10 -29.95 -16.46
CA SER A 29 4.06 -29.97 -15.42
C SER A 29 4.50 -29.21 -14.16
N MET A 30 5.72 -29.47 -13.68
CA MET A 30 6.28 -28.78 -12.51
C MET A 30 6.44 -27.28 -12.74
N GLU A 31 6.91 -26.85 -13.92
CA GLU A 31 7.04 -25.42 -14.21
C GLU A 31 5.67 -24.75 -14.30
N ALA A 32 4.67 -25.41 -14.91
CA ALA A 32 3.31 -24.89 -14.96
C ALA A 32 2.69 -24.75 -13.55
N GLU A 33 2.91 -25.73 -12.67
CA GLU A 33 2.47 -25.67 -11.28
C GLU A 33 3.18 -24.54 -10.51
N LYS A 34 4.50 -24.40 -10.69
CA LYS A 34 5.27 -23.29 -10.09
C LYS A 34 4.72 -21.94 -10.53
N GLN A 35 4.44 -21.76 -11.82
CA GLN A 35 3.88 -20.51 -12.33
C GLN A 35 2.50 -20.24 -11.75
N ARG A 36 1.64 -21.25 -11.65
CA ARG A 36 0.32 -21.12 -11.01
C ARG A 36 0.45 -20.70 -9.55
N ALA A 37 1.28 -21.38 -8.77
CA ALA A 37 1.53 -21.04 -7.38
C ALA A 37 2.06 -19.61 -7.20
N LEU A 38 2.94 -19.15 -8.09
CA LEU A 38 3.44 -17.77 -8.06
C LEU A 38 2.35 -16.74 -8.36
N LEU A 39 1.44 -17.03 -9.30
CA LEU A 39 0.31 -16.16 -9.61
C LEU A 39 -0.68 -16.08 -8.45
N ASP A 40 -1.02 -17.22 -7.86
CA ASP A 40 -1.93 -17.30 -6.71
C ASP A 40 -1.36 -16.53 -5.51
N PHE A 41 -0.06 -16.70 -5.24
CA PHE A 41 0.64 -15.98 -4.18
C PHE A 41 0.62 -14.46 -4.41
N LYS A 42 0.93 -14.01 -5.65
CA LYS A 42 0.87 -12.58 -6.00
C LYS A 42 -0.53 -12.01 -5.82
N HIS A 43 -1.56 -12.74 -6.26
CA HIS A 43 -2.94 -12.29 -6.15
C HIS A 43 -3.36 -12.16 -4.67
N LYS A 44 -3.06 -13.17 -3.85
CA LYS A 44 -3.32 -13.14 -2.42
C LYS A 44 -2.62 -11.96 -1.74
N HIS A 45 -1.35 -11.72 -2.06
CA HIS A 45 -0.62 -10.58 -1.50
C HIS A 45 -1.20 -9.22 -1.90
N GLU A 46 -1.69 -9.08 -3.14
CA GLU A 46 -2.32 -7.84 -3.57
C GLU A 46 -3.60 -7.57 -2.77
N ILE A 47 -4.41 -8.61 -2.52
CA ILE A 47 -5.61 -8.51 -1.68
C ILE A 47 -5.25 -8.12 -0.24
N GLU A 48 -4.29 -8.81 0.38
CA GLU A 48 -3.85 -8.52 1.76
C GLU A 48 -3.28 -7.10 1.89
N LYS A 49 -2.53 -6.64 0.88
CA LYS A 49 -2.00 -5.27 0.83
C LYS A 49 -3.14 -4.25 0.78
N GLU A 50 -4.11 -4.44 -0.10
CA GLU A 50 -5.26 -3.52 -0.22
C GLU A 50 -6.08 -3.49 1.08
N GLN A 51 -6.31 -4.64 1.72
CA GLN A 51 -6.97 -4.71 3.02
C GLN A 51 -6.20 -3.94 4.10
N ALA A 52 -4.87 -4.10 4.17
CA ALA A 52 -4.04 -3.36 5.12
C ALA A 52 -4.07 -1.84 4.89
N VAL A 53 -4.10 -1.40 3.63
CA VAL A 53 -4.23 0.02 3.26
C VAL A 53 -5.58 0.58 3.70
N GLN A 54 -6.68 -0.16 3.46
CA GLN A 54 -8.01 0.25 3.87
C GLN A 54 -8.13 0.38 5.38
N GLU A 55 -7.61 -0.60 6.12
CA GLU A 55 -7.60 -0.55 7.58
C GLU A 55 -6.75 0.62 8.10
N THR A 56 -5.60 0.89 7.46
CA THR A 56 -4.76 2.03 7.80
C THR A 56 -5.52 3.35 7.64
N LYS A 57 -6.27 3.52 6.54
CA LYS A 57 -7.05 4.74 6.27
C LYS A 57 -8.18 4.99 7.28
N ARG A 58 -8.62 3.98 8.05
CA ARG A 58 -9.68 4.10 9.07
C ARG A 58 -9.20 4.66 10.41
N LYS A 59 -7.89 4.77 10.61
CA LYS A 59 -7.27 5.13 11.90
C LYS A 59 -6.50 6.45 11.80
N GLN A 60 -6.23 7.05 12.97
CA GLN A 60 -5.29 8.16 13.09
C GLN A 60 -3.90 7.62 13.44
N TRP A 61 -2.86 8.25 12.89
CA TRP A 61 -1.48 7.78 13.02
C TRP A 61 -0.58 8.86 13.63
N CYS A 62 0.29 8.43 14.53
CA CYS A 62 1.21 9.30 15.24
C CYS A 62 2.20 9.93 14.26
N ALA A 63 2.25 11.26 14.20
CA ALA A 63 3.16 12.00 13.32
C ALA A 63 4.64 11.76 13.63
N PHE A 64 4.97 11.27 14.83
CA PHE A 64 6.34 10.99 15.24
C PHE A 64 6.78 9.53 15.00
N CYS A 65 5.95 8.56 15.41
CA CYS A 65 6.37 7.15 15.47
C CYS A 65 5.47 6.16 14.71
N LEU A 66 4.45 6.67 13.99
CA LEU A 66 3.54 5.88 13.15
C LEU A 66 2.73 4.80 13.88
N LYS A 67 2.70 4.80 15.21
CA LYS A 67 1.73 4.01 16.00
C LYS A 67 0.35 4.66 15.94
N GLU A 68 -0.69 3.89 16.23
CA GLU A 68 -2.06 4.41 16.33
C GLU A 68 -2.12 5.58 17.32
N ALA A 69 -2.67 6.71 16.87
CA ALA A 69 -2.73 7.93 17.65
C ALA A 69 -4.01 7.98 18.50
N GLN A 70 -3.89 8.55 19.69
CA GLN A 70 -5.01 8.77 20.62
C GLN A 70 -5.17 10.24 21.02
N LEU A 71 -4.17 11.08 20.72
CA LEU A 71 -4.14 12.50 21.04
C LEU A 71 -4.16 13.31 19.75
N TYR A 72 -5.16 14.15 19.56
CA TYR A 72 -5.25 15.04 18.41
C TYR A 72 -4.58 16.38 18.70
N CYS A 73 -3.82 16.92 17.73
CA CYS A 73 -3.32 18.29 17.79
C CYS A 73 -4.08 19.17 16.80
N CYS A 74 -3.80 19.06 15.50
CA CYS A 74 -4.48 19.82 14.45
C CYS A 74 -4.57 19.00 13.15
N TRP A 75 -5.03 19.61 12.04
CA TRP A 75 -5.19 18.91 10.76
C TRP A 75 -3.93 18.12 10.39
N ASN A 76 -4.12 16.82 10.10
CA ASN A 76 -3.05 15.90 9.73
C ASN A 76 -1.91 15.76 10.77
N THR A 77 -2.13 16.11 12.04
CA THR A 77 -1.16 15.90 13.12
C THR A 77 -1.82 15.35 14.39
N ALA A 78 -1.54 14.09 14.69
CA ALA A 78 -1.97 13.39 15.91
C ALA A 78 -0.78 12.62 16.53
N TYR A 79 -0.90 12.22 17.79
CA TYR A 79 0.16 11.54 18.55
C TYR A 79 -0.39 10.35 19.35
N CYS A 80 0.46 9.33 19.56
CA CYS A 80 0.13 8.22 20.45
C CYS A 80 0.41 8.53 21.93
N SER A 81 1.22 9.55 22.22
CA SER A 81 1.56 9.96 23.60
C SER A 81 2.09 11.40 23.65
N TYR A 82 2.05 12.01 24.83
CA TYR A 82 2.64 13.32 25.08
C TYR A 82 4.16 13.34 24.87
N ASN A 83 4.84 12.20 25.05
CA ASN A 83 6.27 12.08 24.74
C ASN A 83 6.51 12.24 23.23
N CYS A 84 5.68 11.63 22.38
CA CYS A 84 5.78 11.79 20.93
C CYS A 84 5.47 13.23 20.50
N GLN A 85 4.50 13.87 21.15
CA GLN A 85 4.18 15.28 20.90
C GLN A 85 5.36 16.20 21.21
N GLN A 86 5.99 16.05 22.39
CA GLN A 86 7.15 16.84 22.78
C GLN A 86 8.34 16.64 21.84
N SER A 87 8.64 15.39 21.48
CA SER A 87 9.72 15.08 20.54
C SER A 87 9.50 15.68 19.14
N HIS A 88 8.25 15.74 18.69
CA HIS A 88 7.89 16.32 17.38
C HIS A 88 7.59 17.83 17.46
N TRP A 89 7.62 18.45 18.64
CA TRP A 89 7.11 19.80 18.82
C TRP A 89 7.88 20.85 18.02
N LEU A 90 9.22 20.83 18.07
CA LEU A 90 10.06 21.80 17.38
C LEU A 90 9.76 21.89 15.86
N PRO A 91 9.73 20.78 15.10
CA PRO A 91 9.37 20.84 13.68
C PRO A 91 7.87 21.15 13.44
N HIS A 92 6.98 20.80 14.38
CA HIS A 92 5.54 21.03 14.23
C HIS A 92 5.08 22.46 14.56
N MET A 93 5.73 23.14 15.51
CA MET A 93 5.23 24.39 16.12
C MET A 93 4.90 25.49 15.10
N ASN A 94 5.68 25.60 14.01
CA ASN A 94 5.53 26.66 13.02
C ASN A 94 4.32 26.43 12.08
N SER A 95 3.85 25.19 11.95
CA SER A 95 2.71 24.80 11.11
C SER A 95 1.47 24.40 11.92
N CYS A 96 1.52 24.54 13.25
CA CYS A 96 0.40 24.20 14.13
C CYS A 96 -0.77 25.18 13.97
N LEU A 97 -1.87 24.71 13.41
CA LEU A 97 -3.08 25.52 13.18
C LEU A 97 -3.75 25.96 14.50
N ASN A 98 -3.71 25.13 15.55
CA ASN A 98 -4.31 25.51 16.83
C ASN A 98 -3.59 26.69 17.49
N LYS A 99 -2.26 26.79 17.32
CA LYS A 99 -1.49 27.93 17.81
C LYS A 99 -1.87 29.21 17.05
N GLN A 100 -1.97 29.12 15.73
CA GLN A 100 -2.42 30.24 14.90
C GLN A 100 -3.83 30.73 15.28
N HIS A 101 -4.76 29.84 15.64
CA HIS A 101 -6.09 30.24 16.10
C HIS A 101 -6.10 30.90 17.48
N GLN A 102 -5.18 30.55 18.39
CA GLN A 102 -5.04 31.22 19.68
C GLN A 102 -4.47 32.63 19.52
N ASP A 103 -3.48 32.81 18.65
CA ASP A 103 -2.89 34.11 18.36
C ASP A 103 -3.88 35.07 17.65
N ASN A 104 -4.82 34.54 16.86
CA ASN A 104 -5.88 35.31 16.19
C ASN A 104 -7.03 35.77 17.11
N ASN A 105 -7.12 35.29 18.35
CA ASN A 105 -8.10 35.80 19.33
C ASN A 105 -7.57 37.03 20.10
N ASN A 106 -6.41 37.56 19.74
CA ASN A 106 -5.91 38.84 20.21
C ASN A 106 -6.41 39.96 19.28
N PRO A 107 -7.24 40.92 19.74
CA PRO A 107 -7.87 41.93 18.87
C PRO A 107 -6.88 42.92 18.20
N ASP A 108 -5.58 42.85 18.52
CA ASP A 108 -4.57 43.79 18.02
C ASP A 108 -3.76 43.33 16.79
N ILE A 109 -4.09 42.20 16.16
CA ILE A 109 -3.34 41.72 14.97
C ILE A 109 -4.24 41.63 13.74
N LEU A 110 -4.02 42.55 12.79
CA LEU A 110 -4.64 42.58 11.46
C LEU A 110 -4.49 41.22 10.74
N PRO A 111 -5.53 40.71 10.06
CA PRO A 111 -5.50 39.38 9.47
C PRO A 111 -4.54 39.34 8.28
N ARG A 112 -3.36 38.77 8.50
CA ARG A 112 -2.38 38.55 7.44
C ARG A 112 -2.77 37.31 6.64
N GLY A 113 -3.38 37.56 5.49
CA GLY A 113 -3.39 36.64 4.34
C GLY A 113 -4.21 35.38 4.52
N VAL A 114 -5.49 35.46 4.12
CA VAL A 114 -6.30 34.28 3.79
C VAL A 114 -5.61 33.53 2.66
N VAL A 115 -4.90 32.44 2.98
CA VAL A 115 -4.43 31.49 1.96
C VAL A 115 -5.63 30.65 1.51
N PRO A 116 -5.97 30.63 0.20
CA PRO A 116 -7.09 29.82 -0.28
C PRO A 116 -6.82 28.33 -0.06
N ARG A 117 -7.80 27.64 0.51
CA ARG A 117 -7.85 26.17 0.58
C ARG A 117 -7.68 25.59 -0.84
N PRO A 118 -6.80 24.61 -1.08
CA PRO A 118 -6.75 23.92 -2.37
C PRO A 118 -8.04 23.12 -2.58
N ALA A 119 -8.73 23.41 -3.69
CA ALA A 119 -10.07 22.94 -4.04
C ALA A 119 -10.09 21.52 -4.62
N TYR A 120 -9.61 20.51 -3.88
CA TYR A 120 -9.70 19.11 -4.33
C TYR A 120 -10.90 18.32 -3.75
N ASN A 121 -11.84 18.98 -3.06
CA ASN A 121 -13.00 18.32 -2.45
C ASN A 121 -14.33 19.02 -2.75
N LEU A 122 -14.66 19.25 -4.03
CA LEU A 122 -16.02 19.60 -4.43
C LEU A 122 -16.64 18.43 -5.21
N SER A 123 -17.62 17.78 -4.58
CA SER A 123 -18.53 16.85 -5.25
C SER A 123 -19.34 17.59 -6.32
N PRO A 124 -19.58 17.01 -7.52
CA PRO A 124 -20.31 17.69 -8.58
C PRO A 124 -21.80 17.80 -8.22
N GLY A 125 -22.24 18.96 -7.73
CA GLY A 125 -23.67 19.20 -7.49
C GLY A 125 -24.10 20.44 -6.69
N GLN A 126 -23.19 21.27 -6.16
CA GLN A 126 -23.59 22.40 -5.28
C GLN A 126 -23.22 23.80 -5.78
N VAL A 127 -23.02 23.99 -7.08
CA VAL A 127 -22.90 25.34 -7.67
C VAL A 127 -24.28 25.78 -8.19
N GLY A 128 -25.04 26.45 -7.33
CA GLY A 128 -26.28 27.10 -7.74
C GLY A 128 -26.94 27.84 -6.59
N TYR A 129 -26.98 29.16 -6.73
CA TYR A 129 -27.74 30.13 -5.94
C TYR A 129 -27.17 30.44 -4.57
N LEU A 130 -26.54 31.61 -4.46
CA LEU A 130 -27.05 32.74 -3.69
C LEU A 130 -26.19 33.95 -4.08
N ILE A 131 -26.70 34.73 -5.05
CA ILE A 131 -26.22 36.08 -5.34
C ILE A 131 -26.95 37.04 -4.40
N SER A 132 -26.17 37.99 -3.91
CA SER A 132 -26.36 39.12 -3.01
C SER A 132 -27.67 39.92 -3.13
N PRO A 133 -27.86 40.91 -2.23
CA PRO A 133 -27.51 42.29 -2.61
C PRO A 133 -26.22 42.82 -1.98
#